data_AF-A0A9D8NK25-F1
#
_entry.id   AF-A0A9D8NK25-F1
#
_cell.length_a   1.000
_cell.length_b   1.000
_cell.length_c   1.000
_cell.angle_alpha   90.00
_cell.angle_beta   90.00
_cell.angle_gamma   90.00
#
_symmetry.space_group_name_H-M   'P 1'
#
loop_
_entity.id
_entity.type
_entity.pdbx_description
1 polymer ?
#
loop_
_entity_poly.entity_id
_entity_poly.type
_entity_poly.pdbx_seq_one_letter_code
_entity_poly.pdbx_strand_id
1 'polypeptide(L)'
;MIDKHAIRIEIFNSTLALLRQRWYTAPSGRKVELPPVEDVMNAAAMFNEPFHVMIDPVAPIKTEVRVEDIDCVLAAKQLVDAGYRPAMLNLADLYIPGGLVEYGSGAQE
;
A
#
# COMPACT_ATOMS: atom_id res chain seq x y z
N MET A 1 -14.01 -21.73 -15.72
CA MET A 1 -12.68 -21.20 -15.31
C MET A 1 -12.89 -19.75 -14.96
N ILE A 2 -12.48 -19.30 -13.79
CA ILE A 2 -12.64 -17.89 -13.37
C ILE A 2 -11.59 -17.06 -14.10
N ASP A 3 -12.02 -16.02 -14.81
CA ASP A 3 -11.12 -15.06 -15.44
C ASP A 3 -10.54 -14.11 -14.38
N LYS A 4 -9.32 -14.43 -13.92
CA LYS A 4 -8.63 -13.63 -12.90
C LYS A 4 -8.30 -12.21 -13.37
N HIS A 5 -8.13 -12.02 -14.69
CA HIS A 5 -7.80 -10.71 -15.25
C HIS A 5 -9.01 -9.78 -15.18
N ALA A 6 -10.18 -10.27 -15.62
CA ALA A 6 -11.44 -9.55 -15.50
C ALA A 6 -11.76 -9.17 -14.05
N ILE A 7 -11.55 -10.09 -13.10
CA ILE A 7 -11.77 -9.82 -11.67
C ILE A 7 -10.85 -8.71 -11.15
N ARG A 8 -9.56 -8.69 -11.52
CA ARG A 8 -8.66 -7.63 -11.07
C ARG A 8 -9.06 -6.26 -11.60
N ILE A 9 -9.52 -6.20 -12.85
CA ILE A 9 -10.08 -4.96 -13.44
C ILE A 9 -11.33 -4.51 -12.67
N GLU A 10 -12.23 -5.43 -12.33
CA GLU A 10 -13.42 -5.13 -11.53
C GLU A 10 -13.07 -4.62 -10.13
N ILE A 11 -12.12 -5.25 -9.45
CA ILE A 11 -11.62 -4.82 -8.14
C ILE A 11 -10.98 -3.43 -8.22
N PHE A 12 -10.16 -3.17 -9.23
CA PHE A 12 -9.52 -1.87 -9.44
C PHE A 12 -10.58 -0.76 -9.66
N ASN A 13 -11.53 -0.99 -10.57
CA ASN A 13 -12.62 -0.03 -10.82
C ASN A 13 -13.49 0.20 -9.58
N SER A 14 -13.79 -0.86 -8.82
CA SER A 14 -14.50 -0.76 -7.55
C SER A 14 -13.70 0.08 -6.55
N THR A 15 -12.39 -0.13 -6.46
CA THR A 15 -11.50 0.63 -5.57
C THR A 15 -11.51 2.12 -5.91
N LEU A 16 -11.45 2.49 -7.20
CA LEU A 16 -11.59 3.88 -7.65
C LEU A 16 -12.95 4.48 -7.27
N ALA A 17 -14.05 3.72 -7.38
CA ALA A 17 -15.36 4.17 -6.95
C ALA A 17 -15.43 4.40 -5.42
N LEU A 18 -14.85 3.49 -4.63
CA LEU A 18 -14.76 3.61 -3.17
C LEU A 18 -13.95 4.85 -2.75
N LEU A 19 -12.83 5.12 -3.42
CA LEU A 19 -12.01 6.32 -3.17
C LEU A 19 -12.78 7.60 -3.46
N ARG A 20 -13.56 7.66 -4.55
CA ARG A 20 -14.38 8.83 -4.90
C ARG A 20 -15.50 9.10 -3.89
N GLN A 21 -16.16 8.04 -3.40
CA GLN A 21 -17.22 8.21 -2.39
C GLN A 21 -16.69 8.38 -0.96
N ARG A 22 -15.41 8.05 -0.72
CA ARG A 22 -14.69 8.17 0.56
C ARG A 22 -15.15 7.26 1.69
N TRP A 23 -15.82 6.16 1.39
CA TRP A 23 -16.17 5.16 2.40
C TRP A 23 -16.49 3.80 1.76
N TYR A 24 -16.54 2.74 2.56
CA TYR A 24 -17.07 1.43 2.16
C TYR A 24 -17.73 0.71 3.35
N THR A 25 -18.51 -0.33 3.07
CA THR A 25 -19.07 -1.21 4.11
C THR A 25 -18.21 -2.45 4.22
N ALA A 26 -17.63 -2.68 5.40
CA ALA A 26 -16.87 -3.89 5.68
C ALA A 26 -17.78 -5.13 5.77
N PRO A 27 -17.26 -6.36 5.64
CA PRO A 27 -18.06 -7.59 5.77
C PRO A 27 -18.87 -7.71 7.08
N SER A 28 -18.43 -7.02 8.14
CA SER A 28 -19.15 -6.93 9.41
C SER A 28 -20.38 -6.01 9.39
N GLY A 29 -20.68 -5.36 8.25
CA GLY A 29 -21.70 -4.31 8.14
C GLY A 29 -21.25 -2.93 8.63
N ARG A 30 -20.04 -2.82 9.19
CA ARG A 30 -19.50 -1.54 9.66
C ARG A 30 -19.13 -0.63 8.50
N LYS A 31 -19.57 0.62 8.55
CA LYS A 31 -19.10 1.68 7.65
C LYS A 31 -17.66 2.08 8.00
N VAL A 32 -16.78 2.11 7.01
CA VAL A 32 -15.39 2.55 7.11
C VAL A 32 -15.24 3.80 6.27
N GLU A 33 -14.92 4.93 6.91
CA GLU A 33 -14.57 6.17 6.21
C GLU A 33 -13.10 6.09 5.76
N LEU A 34 -12.83 6.61 4.56
CA LEU A 34 -11.49 6.74 3.99
C LEU A 34 -10.99 8.17 4.20
N PRO A 35 -9.68 8.36 4.39
CA PRO A 35 -9.12 9.70 4.48
C PRO A 35 -9.35 10.49 3.18
N PRO A 36 -9.46 11.83 3.25
CA PRO A 36 -9.45 12.70 2.07
C PRO A 36 -8.22 12.42 1.19
N VAL A 37 -8.38 12.47 -0.13
CA VAL A 37 -7.27 12.30 -1.08
C VAL A 37 -6.25 13.43 -0.90
N GLU A 38 -6.73 14.62 -0.57
CA GLU A 38 -5.91 15.79 -0.32
C GLU A 38 -4.91 15.57 0.82
N ASP A 39 -5.30 14.86 1.87
CA ASP A 39 -4.42 14.57 3.01
C ASP A 39 -3.25 13.66 2.58
N VAL A 40 -3.53 12.67 1.73
CA VAL A 40 -2.51 11.77 1.17
C VAL A 40 -1.58 12.53 0.24
N MET A 41 -2.13 13.37 -0.64
CA MET A 41 -1.35 14.15 -1.61
C MET A 41 -0.47 15.20 -0.92
N ASN A 42 -0.98 15.86 0.12
CA ASN A 42 -0.22 16.85 0.89
C ASN A 42 0.92 16.21 1.71
N ALA A 43 0.81 14.92 2.04
CA ALA A 43 1.85 14.18 2.74
C ALA A 43 2.92 13.59 1.78
N ALA A 44 2.67 13.57 0.47
CA ALA A 44 3.59 12.99 -0.50
C ALA A 44 4.82 13.90 -0.71
N ALA A 45 6.00 13.28 -0.76
CA ALA A 45 7.26 13.96 -1.03
C ALA A 45 8.02 13.28 -2.17
N MET A 46 8.57 14.08 -3.08
CA MET A 46 9.46 13.61 -4.15
C MET A 46 10.91 13.85 -3.75
N PHE A 47 11.71 12.79 -3.78
CA PHE A 47 13.15 12.85 -3.58
C PHE A 47 13.82 12.64 -4.94
N ASN A 48 14.49 13.67 -5.45
CA ASN A 48 15.16 13.66 -6.76
C ASN A 48 16.68 13.42 -6.66
N GLU A 49 17.22 13.46 -5.45
CA GLU A 49 18.65 13.26 -5.17
C GLU A 49 18.81 12.40 -3.91
N PRO A 50 19.88 11.58 -3.82
CA PRO A 50 20.19 10.86 -2.60
C PRO A 50 20.47 11.83 -1.45
N PHE A 51 19.88 11.59 -0.29
CA PHE A 51 20.17 12.32 0.94
C PHE A 51 20.66 11.35 2.02
N HIS A 52 21.54 11.85 2.89
CA HIS A 52 22.08 11.07 3.99
C HIS A 52 21.25 11.31 5.24
N VAL A 53 20.69 10.24 5.81
CA VAL A 53 20.04 10.30 7.11
C VAL A 53 21.11 10.07 8.18
N MET A 54 21.40 11.12 8.95
CA MET A 54 22.22 10.97 10.15
C MET A 54 21.35 10.34 11.24
N ILE A 55 21.48 9.04 11.43
CA ILE A 55 20.86 8.33 12.55
C ILE A 55 21.83 8.44 13.72
N ASP A 56 21.53 9.29 14.69
CA ASP A 56 22.22 9.26 15.98
C ASP A 56 21.84 7.93 16.67
N PRO A 57 22.77 7.01 16.95
CA PRO A 57 22.43 5.73 17.56
C PRO A 57 22.13 5.96 19.04
N VAL A 58 20.95 6.48 19.35
CA VAL A 58 20.52 6.76 20.73
C VAL A 58 20.42 5.45 21.55
N ALA A 59 20.39 4.29 20.90
CA ALA A 59 20.62 2.98 21.52
C ALA A 59 20.95 1.93 20.45
N PRO A 60 21.68 0.83 20.77
CA PRO A 60 21.78 -0.31 19.89
C PRO A 60 20.38 -0.91 19.65
N ILE A 61 19.92 -0.84 18.40
CA ILE A 61 18.65 -1.46 17.98
C ILE A 61 18.94 -2.91 17.61
N LYS A 62 18.20 -3.85 18.20
CA LYS A 62 18.26 -5.25 17.79
C LYS A 62 17.42 -5.43 16.52
N THR A 63 18.08 -5.65 15.38
CA THR A 63 17.40 -5.92 14.11
C THR A 63 17.04 -7.40 14.01
N GLU A 64 15.81 -7.69 13.59
CA GLU A 64 15.35 -9.01 13.20
C GLU A 64 15.05 -9.01 11.70
N VAL A 65 15.46 -10.06 10.99
CA VAL A 65 15.22 -10.23 9.55
C VAL A 65 14.46 -11.53 9.34
N ARG A 66 13.36 -11.47 8.60
CA ARG A 66 12.52 -12.61 8.25
C ARG A 66 12.32 -12.69 6.75
N VAL A 67 12.19 -13.91 6.24
CA VAL A 67 11.82 -14.19 4.85
C VAL A 67 10.59 -15.08 4.90
N GLU A 68 9.48 -14.58 4.37
CA GLU A 68 8.15 -15.17 4.54
C GLU A 68 7.44 -15.20 3.18
N ASP A 69 6.73 -16.28 2.90
CA ASP A 69 5.88 -16.43 1.71
C ASP A 69 4.51 -15.79 1.98
N ILE A 70 4.46 -14.46 1.98
CA ILE A 70 3.27 -13.66 2.32
C ILE A 70 3.21 -12.39 1.47
N ASP A 71 1.99 -11.92 1.20
CA ASP A 71 1.75 -10.62 0.56
C ASP A 71 2.28 -9.44 1.39
N CYS A 72 2.84 -8.44 0.71
CA CYS A 72 3.47 -7.29 1.35
C CYS A 72 2.51 -6.44 2.20
N VAL A 73 1.25 -6.29 1.78
CA VAL A 73 0.23 -5.55 2.55
C VAL A 73 -0.18 -6.34 3.79
N LEU A 74 -0.25 -7.67 3.68
CA LEU A 74 -0.51 -8.53 4.85
C LEU A 74 0.64 -8.51 5.86
N ALA A 75 1.90 -8.55 5.41
CA ALA A 75 3.06 -8.40 6.29
C ALA A 75 3.07 -7.03 6.99
N ALA A 76 2.82 -5.95 6.25
CA ALA A 76 2.69 -4.61 6.82
C ALA A 76 1.53 -4.53 7.84
N LYS A 77 0.40 -5.17 7.54
CA LYS A 77 -0.74 -5.24 8.46
C LYS A 77 -0.39 -5.94 9.77
N GLN A 78 0.36 -7.05 9.74
CA GLN A 78 0.80 -7.74 10.96
C GLN A 78 1.66 -6.82 11.84
N LEU A 79 2.54 -6.01 11.23
CA LEU A 79 3.34 -5.02 11.94
C LEU A 79 2.48 -3.90 12.54
N VAL A 80 1.48 -3.40 11.80
CA VAL A 80 0.51 -2.42 12.33
C VAL A 80 -0.28 -3.00 13.51
N ASP A 81 -0.76 -4.24 13.39
CA ASP A 81 -1.50 -4.93 14.46
C ASP A 81 -0.63 -5.16 15.72
N ALA A 82 0.69 -5.26 15.55
CA ALA A 82 1.67 -5.32 16.63
C ALA A 82 2.08 -3.93 17.18
N GLY A 83 1.49 -2.84 16.68
CA GLY A 83 1.71 -1.47 17.16
C GLY A 83 2.83 -0.70 16.47
N TYR A 84 3.39 -1.21 15.37
CA TYR A 84 4.43 -0.53 14.60
C TYR A 84 3.85 0.40 13.51
N ARG A 85 4.72 1.25 12.96
CA ARG A 85 4.44 2.11 11.79
C ARG A 85 5.36 1.71 10.64
N PRO A 86 5.04 0.65 9.89
CA PRO A 86 5.94 0.11 8.88
C PRO A 86 6.04 1.03 7.66
N ALA A 87 7.23 1.09 7.06
CA ALA A 87 7.40 1.53 5.68
C ALA A 87 7.35 0.28 4.77
N MET A 88 6.69 0.41 3.62
CA MET A 88 6.57 -0.65 2.63
C MET A 88 7.18 -0.16 1.32
N LEU A 89 8.03 -0.99 0.71
CA LEU A 89 8.60 -0.71 -0.59
C LEU A 89 7.59 -1.11 -1.68
N ASN A 90 7.18 -0.15 -2.51
CA ASN A 90 6.47 -0.43 -3.75
C ASN A 90 7.47 -0.77 -4.86
N LEU A 91 7.25 -1.87 -5.58
CA LEU A 91 8.04 -2.25 -6.75
C LEU A 91 7.53 -1.51 -7.99
N ALA A 92 7.66 -0.18 -7.95
CA ALA A 92 7.02 0.73 -8.87
C ALA A 92 7.53 0.62 -10.32
N ASP A 93 6.61 0.74 -11.27
CA ASP A 93 6.90 1.00 -12.66
C ASP A 93 7.46 2.42 -12.84
N LEU A 94 8.46 2.55 -13.72
CA LEU A 94 9.16 3.82 -13.94
C LEU A 94 8.29 4.86 -14.67
N TYR A 95 7.28 4.43 -15.42
CA TYR A 95 6.53 5.24 -16.36
C TYR A 95 5.04 5.33 -16.04
N ILE A 96 4.45 4.29 -15.47
CA ILE A 96 3.01 4.17 -15.28
C ILE A 96 2.69 4.01 -13.79
N PRO A 97 2.07 5.01 -13.13
CA PRO A 97 1.66 4.89 -11.73
C PRO A 97 0.68 3.72 -11.53
N GLY A 98 1.01 2.79 -10.62
CA GLY A 98 0.19 1.58 -10.44
C GLY A 98 0.41 0.52 -11.55
N GLY A 99 1.42 0.72 -12.39
CA GLY A 99 1.74 -0.15 -13.52
C GLY A 99 0.51 -0.39 -14.42
N LEU A 100 0.27 -1.65 -14.75
CA LEU A 100 -0.85 -2.06 -15.61
C LEU A 100 -2.04 -2.60 -14.79
N VAL A 101 -2.23 -2.15 -13.54
CA VAL A 101 -3.32 -2.61 -12.67
C VAL A 101 -4.71 -2.34 -13.27
N GLU A 102 -4.85 -1.26 -14.03
CA GLU A 102 -6.08 -0.92 -14.75
C GLU A 102 -6.44 -1.94 -15.85
N TYR A 103 -5.42 -2.65 -16.35
CA TYR A 103 -5.55 -3.77 -17.28
C TYR A 103 -5.51 -5.11 -16.55
N GLY A 104 -5.67 -5.18 -15.23
CA GLY A 104 -5.71 -6.44 -14.50
C GLY A 104 -4.35 -7.15 -14.43
N SER A 105 -3.24 -6.42 -14.34
CA SER A 105 -1.94 -6.98 -13.95
C SER A 105 -2.01 -7.69 -12.59
N GLY A 106 -1.14 -8.69 -12.39
CA GLY A 106 -1.03 -9.45 -11.14
C GLY A 106 0.33 -9.30 -10.45
N ALA A 107 1.03 -8.19 -10.73
CA ALA A 107 2.26 -7.80 -10.04
C ALA A 107 1.96 -7.20 -8.65
N GLN A 108 3.01 -6.86 -7.90
CA GLN A 108 2.88 -6.35 -6.52
C GLN A 108 2.38 -4.90 -6.46
N GLU A 109 2.83 -4.03 -7.37
CA GLU A 109 2.35 -2.64 -7.48
C GLU A 109 0.86 -2.56 -7.79
#